data_AF-A0A958WNX7-F1
#
_entry.id   AF-A0A958WNX7-F1
#
_cell.length_a   1.000
_cell.length_b   1.000
_cell.length_c   1.000
_cell.angle_alpha   90.00
_cell.angle_beta   90.00
_cell.angle_gamma   90.00
#
_symmetry.space_group_name_H-M   'P 1'
#
loop_
_entity.id
_entity.type
_entity.pdbx_description
1 polymer ?
#
loop_
_entity_poly.entity_id
_entity_poly.type
_entity_poly.pdbx_seq_one_letter_code
_entity_poly.pdbx_strand_id
1 'polypeptide(L)'
;EVSSVTGWSTLGWFKDPVLSNMLEGSIGSMANTLIHELTHGTIFVPDSMTFNENLASFVGRMGGIRFLEMKYGVSSHDVIDYQNRLSDSEKFTRYMKEGANQLDSIYKTMEGQPEDVLKEAKNKFISSFITNIDTIKFIDPERYMKIVDSKRINNARFISFLNYRERQEEFALMLNQQFHGDLHNFIKYWQQQYPK
;
A
#
# COMPACT_ATOMS: atom_id res chain seq x y z
N GLU A 1 -14.90 14.11 -9.56
CA GLU A 1 -13.51 14.24 -10.06
C GLU A 1 -12.97 12.84 -10.32
N VAL A 2 -12.50 12.56 -11.53
CA VAL A 2 -11.86 11.29 -11.86
C VAL A 2 -10.40 11.42 -11.43
N SER A 3 -10.00 10.72 -10.37
CA SER A 3 -8.60 10.63 -9.97
C SER A 3 -7.81 9.90 -11.05
N SER A 4 -6.59 10.37 -11.36
CA SER A 4 -5.65 9.62 -12.18
C SER A 4 -5.39 8.26 -11.53
N VAL A 5 -5.82 7.21 -12.22
CA VAL A 5 -5.61 5.83 -11.79
C VAL A 5 -4.15 5.49 -12.07
N THR A 6 -3.40 5.12 -11.03
CA THR A 6 -1.98 4.74 -11.09
C THR A 6 -1.77 3.26 -11.41
N GLY A 7 -2.86 2.51 -11.65
CA GLY A 7 -2.92 1.05 -11.75
C GLY A 7 -4.25 0.57 -12.31
N TRP A 8 -4.26 -0.03 -13.51
CA TRP A 8 -5.43 -0.76 -14.01
C TRP A 8 -5.06 -2.23 -14.11
N SER A 9 -5.70 -3.07 -13.30
CA SER A 9 -5.68 -4.53 -13.44
C SER A 9 -7.00 -4.98 -14.04
N THR A 10 -6.93 -5.66 -15.18
CA THR A 10 -8.08 -6.30 -15.83
C THR A 10 -8.32 -7.71 -15.29
N LEU A 11 -7.69 -8.07 -14.17
CA LEU A 11 -7.85 -9.36 -13.49
C LEU A 11 -7.59 -10.55 -14.44
N GLY A 12 -6.72 -10.36 -15.44
CA GLY A 12 -6.35 -11.37 -16.43
C GLY A 12 -7.27 -11.48 -17.66
N TRP A 13 -8.27 -10.60 -17.83
CA TRP A 13 -9.12 -10.60 -19.04
C TRP A 13 -8.45 -9.95 -20.24
N PHE A 14 -7.50 -9.03 -20.02
CA PHE A 14 -6.69 -8.39 -21.05
C PHE A 14 -5.21 -8.30 -20.61
N LYS A 15 -4.33 -7.88 -21.52
CA LYS A 15 -2.97 -7.50 -21.15
C LYS A 15 -3.02 -6.16 -20.43
N ASP A 16 -2.75 -6.16 -19.13
CA ASP A 16 -2.75 -4.95 -18.30
C ASP A 16 -1.66 -3.98 -18.81
N PRO A 17 -2.04 -2.83 -19.39
CA PRO A 17 -1.08 -1.94 -20.00
C PRO A 17 -0.31 -1.18 -18.93
N VAL A 18 1.03 -1.20 -19.04
CA VAL A 18 1.89 -0.28 -18.27
C VAL A 18 1.65 1.12 -18.80
N LEU A 19 0.98 1.95 -18.00
CA LEU A 19 0.67 3.33 -18.36
C LEU A 19 1.90 4.23 -18.19
N SER A 20 2.01 5.28 -19.02
CA SER A 20 3.16 6.21 -19.01
C SER A 20 3.39 6.85 -17.64
N ASN A 21 2.31 7.13 -16.89
CA ASN A 21 2.36 7.67 -15.54
C ASN A 21 2.86 6.66 -14.48
N MET A 22 2.82 5.35 -14.75
CA MET A 22 3.46 4.33 -13.91
C MET A 22 4.99 4.36 -14.04
N LEU A 23 5.48 4.96 -15.13
CA LEU A 23 6.90 5.17 -15.40
C LEU A 23 7.40 6.52 -14.84
N GLU A 24 6.51 7.34 -14.27
CA GLU A 24 6.87 8.58 -13.59
C GLU A 24 7.28 8.27 -12.14
N GLY A 25 8.57 8.43 -11.82
CA GLY A 25 9.09 8.23 -10.46
C GLY A 25 10.53 7.73 -10.43
N SER A 26 11.01 7.35 -9.24
CA SER A 26 12.33 6.70 -9.11
C SER A 26 12.32 5.29 -9.69
N ILE A 27 13.48 4.78 -10.09
CA ILE A 27 13.63 3.45 -10.68
C ILE A 27 13.05 2.36 -9.76
N GLY A 28 13.21 2.51 -8.45
CA GLY A 28 12.62 1.58 -7.49
C GLY A 28 11.10 1.61 -7.46
N SER A 29 10.50 2.79 -7.63
CA SER A 29 9.04 2.93 -7.75
C SER A 29 8.52 2.23 -9.00
N MET A 30 9.21 2.37 -10.11
CA MET A 30 8.87 1.70 -11.38
C MET A 30 9.03 0.18 -11.27
N ALA A 31 10.15 -0.30 -10.72
CA ALA A 31 10.40 -1.72 -10.52
C ALA A 31 9.31 -2.36 -9.65
N ASN A 32 8.94 -1.70 -8.56
CA ASN A 32 7.83 -2.12 -7.70
C ASN A 32 6.51 -2.26 -8.47
N THR A 33 6.11 -1.23 -9.21
CA THR A 33 4.85 -1.24 -9.97
C THR A 33 4.86 -2.32 -11.04
N LEU A 34 5.95 -2.44 -11.80
CA LEU A 34 6.05 -3.47 -12.84
C LEU A 34 5.94 -4.89 -12.24
N ILE A 35 6.64 -5.15 -11.13
CA ILE A 35 6.61 -6.46 -10.48
C ILE A 35 5.24 -6.73 -9.83
N HIS A 36 4.56 -5.71 -9.31
CA HIS A 36 3.18 -5.80 -8.83
C HIS A 36 2.25 -6.31 -9.93
N GLU A 37 2.23 -5.65 -11.09
CA GLU A 37 1.36 -6.06 -12.20
C GLU A 37 1.74 -7.44 -12.78
N LEU A 38 3.04 -7.76 -12.86
CA LEU A 38 3.49 -9.10 -13.23
C LEU A 38 3.04 -10.17 -12.23
N THR A 39 2.89 -9.82 -10.95
CA THR A 39 2.37 -10.74 -9.92
C THR A 39 0.91 -11.08 -10.20
N HIS A 40 0.07 -10.10 -10.52
CA HIS A 40 -1.31 -10.34 -11.00
C HIS A 40 -1.34 -11.21 -12.27
N GLY A 41 -0.35 -11.02 -13.14
CA GLY A 41 -0.08 -11.86 -14.31
C GLY A 41 0.26 -13.32 -13.99
N THR A 42 0.77 -13.61 -12.80
CA THR A 42 1.34 -14.93 -12.43
C THR A 42 0.49 -15.69 -11.42
N ILE A 43 -0.10 -15.01 -10.43
CA ILE A 43 -0.86 -15.58 -9.32
C ILE A 43 -2.19 -14.84 -9.24
N PHE A 44 -3.30 -15.58 -9.19
CA PHE A 44 -4.62 -14.98 -9.02
C PHE A 44 -5.54 -15.90 -8.21
N VAL A 45 -6.04 -15.39 -7.09
CA VAL A 45 -7.01 -16.10 -6.24
C VAL A 45 -8.43 -15.62 -6.61
N PRO A 46 -9.32 -16.51 -7.09
CA PRO A 46 -10.71 -16.15 -7.37
C PRO A 46 -11.41 -15.57 -6.14
N ASP A 47 -12.30 -14.60 -6.37
CA ASP A 47 -13.15 -13.96 -5.35
C ASP A 47 -12.40 -13.30 -4.18
N SER A 48 -11.08 -13.08 -4.29
CA SER A 48 -10.25 -12.54 -3.22
C SER A 48 -9.43 -11.33 -3.65
N MET A 49 -10.13 -10.27 -4.06
CA MET A 49 -9.51 -9.00 -4.53
C MET A 49 -8.50 -8.45 -3.51
N THR A 50 -8.88 -8.36 -2.24
CA THR A 50 -8.00 -7.84 -1.18
C THR A 50 -6.73 -8.68 -1.03
N PHE A 51 -6.85 -10.01 -1.09
CA PHE A 51 -5.70 -10.90 -1.04
C PHE A 51 -4.76 -10.66 -2.23
N ASN A 52 -5.30 -10.63 -3.45
CA ASN A 52 -4.52 -10.45 -4.67
C ASN A 52 -3.74 -9.13 -4.64
N GLU A 53 -4.38 -8.03 -4.26
CA GLU A 53 -3.72 -6.72 -4.15
C GLU A 53 -2.65 -6.68 -3.05
N ASN A 54 -2.90 -7.30 -1.89
CA ASN A 54 -1.90 -7.38 -0.83
C ASN A 54 -0.69 -8.23 -1.26
N LEU A 55 -0.93 -9.36 -1.94
CA LEU A 55 0.13 -10.25 -2.41
C LEU A 55 0.98 -9.56 -3.48
N ALA A 56 0.33 -8.97 -4.49
CA ALA A 56 1.02 -8.20 -5.54
C ALA A 56 1.80 -7.03 -4.95
N SER A 57 1.24 -6.31 -3.98
CA SER A 57 1.93 -5.22 -3.29
C SER A 57 3.16 -5.70 -2.54
N PHE A 58 3.07 -6.86 -1.88
CA PHE A 58 4.18 -7.44 -1.12
C PHE A 58 5.30 -7.91 -2.05
N VAL A 59 4.95 -8.68 -3.09
CA VAL A 59 5.91 -9.19 -4.08
C VAL A 59 6.54 -8.04 -4.87
N GLY A 60 5.77 -7.02 -5.24
CA GLY A 60 6.26 -5.79 -5.87
C GLY A 60 7.36 -5.12 -5.04
N ARG A 61 7.15 -4.98 -3.72
CA ARG A 61 8.14 -4.34 -2.84
C ARG A 61 9.41 -5.14 -2.72
N MET A 62 9.28 -6.43 -2.42
CA MET A 62 10.40 -7.32 -2.20
C MET A 62 11.18 -7.60 -3.50
N GLY A 63 10.47 -7.67 -4.63
CA GLY A 63 11.08 -7.82 -5.94
C GLY A 63 11.77 -6.53 -6.38
N GLY A 64 11.18 -5.37 -6.11
CA GLY A 64 11.75 -4.06 -6.42
C GLY A 64 13.11 -3.87 -5.74
N ILE A 65 13.19 -4.11 -4.42
CA ILE A 65 14.45 -3.97 -3.68
C ILE A 65 15.52 -4.95 -4.21
N ARG A 66 15.16 -6.23 -4.44
CA ARG A 66 16.10 -7.23 -4.96
C ARG A 66 16.60 -6.89 -6.36
N PHE A 67 15.72 -6.38 -7.22
CA PHE A 67 16.10 -5.94 -8.56
C PHE A 67 17.14 -4.82 -8.49
N LEU A 68 16.89 -3.81 -7.65
CA LEU A 68 17.81 -2.68 -7.50
C LEU A 68 19.16 -3.12 -6.92
N GLU A 69 19.15 -3.96 -5.88
CA GLU A 69 20.36 -4.50 -5.27
C GLU A 69 21.21 -5.30 -6.27
N MET A 70 20.56 -6.15 -7.09
CA MET A 70 21.23 -6.92 -8.13
C MET A 70 21.78 -6.02 -9.26
N LYS A 71 21.03 -4.99 -9.67
CA LYS A 71 21.36 -4.17 -10.84
C LYS A 71 22.36 -3.06 -10.53
N TYR A 72 22.22 -2.42 -9.38
CA TYR A 72 22.95 -1.21 -9.01
C TYR A 72 23.84 -1.39 -7.78
N GLY A 73 23.67 -2.49 -7.03
CA GLY A 73 24.42 -2.78 -5.80
C GLY A 73 23.71 -2.30 -4.54
N VAL A 74 23.94 -3.03 -3.44
CA VAL A 74 23.25 -2.85 -2.14
C VAL A 74 23.41 -1.46 -1.50
N SER A 75 24.46 -0.72 -1.86
CA SER A 75 24.72 0.63 -1.32
C SER A 75 24.50 1.73 -2.35
N SER A 76 23.87 1.42 -3.48
CA SER A 76 23.54 2.42 -4.49
C SER A 76 22.52 3.44 -3.99
N HIS A 77 22.56 4.63 -4.59
CA HIS A 77 21.57 5.68 -4.33
C HIS A 77 20.14 5.17 -4.55
N ASP A 78 19.86 4.44 -5.63
CA ASP A 78 18.52 3.94 -5.95
C ASP A 78 18.00 2.93 -4.93
N VAL A 79 18.87 2.08 -4.37
CA VAL A 79 18.50 1.15 -3.28
C VAL A 79 18.15 1.93 -2.02
N ILE A 80 18.97 2.90 -1.63
CA ILE A 80 18.75 3.70 -0.42
C ILE A 80 17.49 4.56 -0.55
N ASP A 81 17.28 5.23 -1.69
CA ASP A 81 16.05 5.99 -2.00
C ASP A 81 14.82 5.10 -1.84
N TYR A 82 14.86 3.91 -2.45
CA TYR A 82 13.72 3.00 -2.42
C TYR A 82 13.44 2.46 -1.01
N GLN A 83 14.48 2.09 -0.25
CA GLN A 83 14.34 1.68 1.16
C GLN A 83 13.76 2.80 2.03
N ASN A 84 14.23 4.04 1.86
CA ASN A 84 13.68 5.21 2.55
C ASN A 84 12.20 5.40 2.22
N ARG A 85 11.82 5.24 0.94
CA ARG A 85 10.42 5.31 0.50
C ARG A 85 9.56 4.21 1.12
N LEU A 86 10.07 2.98 1.22
CA LEU A 86 9.38 1.87 1.88
C LEU A 86 9.17 2.17 3.37
N SER A 87 10.22 2.63 4.06
CA SER A 87 10.17 3.01 5.48
C SER A 87 9.10 4.07 5.75
N ASP A 88 9.08 5.14 4.96
CA ASP A 88 8.06 6.17 5.12
C ASP A 88 6.67 5.67 4.75
N SER A 89 6.55 4.80 3.74
CA SER A 89 5.28 4.20 3.36
C SER A 89 4.69 3.34 4.48
N GLU A 90 5.53 2.64 5.25
CA GLU A 90 5.13 1.87 6.43
C GLU A 90 4.65 2.77 7.58
N LYS A 91 5.41 3.83 7.89
CA LYS A 91 5.00 4.84 8.88
C LYS A 91 3.64 5.44 8.53
N PHE A 92 3.47 5.81 7.26
CA PHE A 92 2.22 6.38 6.76
C PHE A 92 1.06 5.38 6.82
N THR A 93 1.34 4.12 6.50
CA THR A 93 0.34 3.04 6.60
C THR A 93 -0.14 2.87 8.04
N ARG A 94 0.80 2.80 9.00
CA ARG A 94 0.49 2.69 10.42
C ARG A 94 -0.37 3.85 10.89
N TYR A 95 0.01 5.06 10.52
CA TYR A 95 -0.72 6.29 10.82
C TYR A 95 -2.16 6.26 10.28
N MET A 96 -2.36 5.85 9.02
CA MET A 96 -3.70 5.69 8.43
C MET A 96 -4.54 4.62 9.14
N LYS A 97 -3.93 3.49 9.54
CA LYS A 97 -4.60 2.40 10.26
C LYS A 97 -5.03 2.85 11.66
N GLU A 98 -4.17 3.54 12.38
CA GLU A 98 -4.49 4.13 13.68
C GLU A 98 -5.62 5.14 13.57
N GLY A 99 -5.59 6.02 12.57
CA GLY A 99 -6.68 6.96 12.29
C GLY A 99 -8.01 6.28 11.98
N ALA A 100 -8.00 5.20 11.19
CA ALA A 100 -9.20 4.44 10.89
C ALA A 100 -9.80 3.80 12.16
N ASN A 101 -8.97 3.23 13.03
CA ASN A 101 -9.40 2.62 14.29
C ASN A 101 -9.94 3.67 15.28
N GLN A 102 -9.34 4.85 15.34
CA GLN A 102 -9.83 5.96 16.16
C GLN A 102 -11.19 6.45 15.66
N LEU A 103 -11.36 6.61 14.34
CA LEU A 103 -12.63 7.02 13.75
C LEU A 103 -13.74 5.97 13.98
N ASP A 104 -13.42 4.68 13.83
CA ASP A 104 -14.35 3.58 14.16
C ASP A 104 -14.77 3.63 15.64
N SER A 105 -13.82 3.89 16.54
CA SER A 105 -14.11 4.05 17.97
C SER A 105 -15.03 5.22 18.26
N ILE A 106 -14.86 6.36 17.57
CA ILE A 106 -15.77 7.53 17.68
C ILE A 106 -17.20 7.14 17.26
N TYR A 107 -17.36 6.41 16.17
CA TYR A 107 -18.69 5.97 15.74
C TYR A 107 -19.35 5.04 16.76
N LYS A 108 -18.59 4.11 17.35
CA LYS A 108 -19.10 3.19 18.37
C LYS A 108 -19.51 3.90 19.66
N THR A 109 -18.75 4.89 20.12
CA THR A 109 -19.10 5.63 21.35
C THR A 109 -20.29 6.58 21.18
N MET A 110 -20.61 6.95 19.94
CA MET A 110 -21.70 7.85 19.59
C MET A 110 -22.88 7.10 18.95
N GLU A 111 -22.99 5.80 19.18
CA GLU A 111 -24.10 4.98 18.64
C GLU A 111 -25.45 5.53 19.13
N GLY A 112 -26.39 5.69 18.20
CA GLY A 112 -27.72 6.28 18.46
C GLY A 112 -27.77 7.81 18.51
N GLN A 113 -26.64 8.51 18.33
CA GLN A 113 -26.65 9.98 18.20
C GLN A 113 -27.19 10.44 16.83
N PRO A 114 -27.74 11.66 16.76
CA PRO A 114 -28.15 12.29 15.50
C PRO A 114 -27.00 12.38 14.47
N GLU A 115 -27.35 12.34 13.19
CA GLU A 115 -26.37 12.32 12.08
C GLU A 115 -25.50 13.59 12.02
N ASP A 116 -26.06 14.75 12.34
CA ASP A 116 -25.36 16.03 12.42
C ASP A 116 -24.27 16.02 13.49
N VAL A 117 -24.55 15.44 14.67
CA VAL A 117 -23.59 15.27 15.76
C VAL A 117 -22.43 14.35 15.33
N LEU A 118 -22.74 13.22 14.66
CA LEU A 118 -21.73 12.30 14.14
C LEU A 118 -20.84 12.97 13.09
N LYS A 119 -21.45 13.79 12.21
CA LYS A 119 -20.73 14.53 11.16
C LYS A 119 -19.80 15.58 11.76
N GLU A 120 -20.22 16.30 12.79
CA GLU A 120 -19.37 17.26 13.50
C GLU A 120 -18.18 16.57 14.16
N ALA A 121 -18.42 15.49 14.89
CA ALA A 121 -17.35 14.71 15.54
C ALA A 121 -16.34 14.17 14.53
N LYS A 122 -16.81 13.61 13.41
CA LYS A 122 -15.96 13.18 12.30
C LYS A 122 -15.12 14.32 11.74
N ASN A 123 -15.72 15.47 11.45
CA ASN A 123 -15.00 16.60 10.85
C ASN A 123 -13.93 17.18 11.79
N LYS A 124 -14.25 17.22 13.10
CA LYS A 124 -13.30 17.60 14.14
C LYS A 124 -12.13 16.62 14.19
N PHE A 125 -12.43 15.33 14.19
CA PHE A 125 -11.41 14.28 14.14
C PHE A 125 -10.53 14.40 12.89
N ILE A 126 -11.12 14.46 11.69
CA ILE A 126 -10.38 14.54 10.42
C ILE A 126 -9.48 15.77 10.39
N SER A 127 -9.95 16.93 10.88
CA SER A 127 -9.13 18.14 10.99
C SER A 127 -7.89 17.90 11.85
N SER A 128 -8.08 17.31 13.05
CA SER A 128 -6.96 17.00 13.95
C SER A 128 -6.04 15.90 13.40
N PHE A 129 -6.59 14.92 12.68
CA PHE A 129 -5.82 13.89 12.00
C PHE A 129 -4.90 14.56 10.98
N ILE A 130 -5.44 15.33 10.04
CA ILE A 130 -4.61 15.98 9.00
C ILE A 130 -3.48 16.82 9.58
N THR A 131 -3.69 17.54 10.69
CA THR A 131 -2.62 18.30 11.33
C THR A 131 -1.56 17.41 11.97
N ASN A 132 -1.97 16.33 12.66
CA ASN A 132 -1.08 15.46 13.42
C ASN A 132 -0.12 14.60 12.56
N ILE A 133 -0.24 14.65 11.23
CA ILE A 133 0.73 13.97 10.36
C ILE A 133 2.15 14.53 10.51
N ASP A 134 2.28 15.79 10.94
CA ASP A 134 3.56 16.45 11.23
C ASP A 134 4.33 15.79 12.38
N THR A 135 3.65 15.04 13.26
CA THR A 135 4.27 14.28 14.34
C THR A 135 5.06 13.07 13.84
N ILE A 136 4.79 12.62 12.61
CA ILE A 136 5.47 11.48 12.02
C ILE A 136 6.78 11.92 11.36
N LYS A 137 7.89 11.33 11.82
CA LYS A 137 9.23 11.59 11.27
C LYS A 137 9.44 10.85 9.95
N PHE A 138 8.96 11.44 8.86
CA PHE A 138 9.27 11.02 7.50
C PHE A 138 10.66 11.47 7.07
N ILE A 139 11.27 10.71 6.16
CA ILE A 139 12.49 11.10 5.45
C ILE A 139 12.13 12.14 4.36
N ASP A 140 11.01 11.95 3.68
CA ASP A 140 10.43 12.90 2.70
C ASP A 140 9.03 13.36 3.18
N PRO A 141 8.96 14.29 4.16
CA PRO A 141 7.69 14.72 4.75
C PRO A 141 6.76 15.42 3.75
N GLU A 142 7.31 16.19 2.80
CA GLU A 142 6.52 16.93 1.82
C GLU A 142 5.62 16.02 0.99
N ARG A 143 6.12 14.83 0.62
CA ARG A 143 5.35 13.84 -0.15
C ARG A 143 4.07 13.45 0.58
N TYR A 144 4.13 13.20 1.88
CA TYR A 144 2.98 12.70 2.65
C TYR A 144 2.04 13.83 3.06
N MET A 145 2.58 15.01 3.36
CA MET A 145 1.78 16.21 3.64
C MET A 145 0.93 16.63 2.42
N LYS A 146 1.44 16.48 1.18
CA LYS A 146 0.67 16.75 -0.05
C LYS A 146 -0.46 15.74 -0.30
N ILE A 147 -0.38 14.54 0.28
CA ILE A 147 -1.36 13.46 0.08
C ILE A 147 -2.47 13.52 1.14
N VAL A 148 -2.14 13.96 2.35
CA VAL A 148 -3.08 14.13 3.47
C VAL A 148 -3.63 15.54 3.48
N ASP A 149 -4.76 15.71 2.80
CA ASP A 149 -5.56 16.93 2.81
C ASP A 149 -7.03 16.58 3.12
N SER A 150 -7.73 17.55 3.68
CA SER A 150 -9.17 17.59 4.01
C SER A 150 -10.09 17.11 2.89
N LYS A 151 -9.72 17.32 1.63
CA LYS A 151 -10.49 16.85 0.48
C LYS A 151 -10.31 15.36 0.20
N ARG A 152 -9.19 14.76 0.65
CA ARG A 152 -8.77 13.39 0.32
C ARG A 152 -9.01 12.40 1.46
N ILE A 153 -9.00 12.85 2.71
CA ILE A 153 -9.23 12.00 3.88
C ILE A 153 -10.72 11.94 4.22
N ASN A 154 -11.28 10.74 4.13
CA ASN A 154 -12.67 10.44 4.49
C ASN A 154 -12.80 8.94 4.81
N ASN A 155 -14.02 8.50 5.17
CA ASN A 155 -14.30 7.10 5.54
C ASN A 155 -13.87 6.12 4.43
N ALA A 156 -14.22 6.41 3.16
CA ALA A 156 -13.84 5.54 2.04
C ALA A 156 -12.31 5.43 1.93
N ARG A 157 -11.58 6.54 2.12
CA ARG A 157 -10.12 6.53 2.08
C ARG A 157 -9.52 5.68 3.19
N PHE A 158 -10.07 5.74 4.41
CA PHE A 158 -9.64 4.88 5.52
C PHE A 158 -9.91 3.41 5.23
N ILE A 159 -11.11 3.05 4.75
CA ILE A 159 -11.46 1.67 4.39
C ILE A 159 -10.55 1.12 3.29
N SER A 160 -10.31 1.90 2.22
CA SER A 160 -9.35 1.48 1.20
C SER A 160 -7.97 1.23 1.81
N PHE A 161 -7.48 2.12 2.68
CA PHE A 161 -6.17 1.93 3.31
C PHE A 161 -6.06 0.69 4.19
N LEU A 162 -7.12 0.37 4.95
CA LEU A 162 -7.17 -0.83 5.76
C LEU A 162 -7.04 -2.08 4.87
N ASN A 163 -7.82 -2.16 3.80
CA ASN A 163 -7.84 -3.33 2.93
C ASN A 163 -6.51 -3.54 2.19
N TYR A 164 -5.90 -2.49 1.62
CA TYR A 164 -4.73 -2.64 0.74
C TYR A 164 -3.44 -3.08 1.44
N ARG A 165 -3.37 -3.04 2.78
CA ARG A 165 -2.10 -3.27 3.52
C ARG A 165 -2.24 -4.17 4.74
N GLU A 166 -3.37 -4.82 4.92
CA GLU A 166 -3.65 -5.63 6.11
C GLU A 166 -2.70 -6.85 6.27
N ARG A 167 -2.17 -7.40 5.16
CA ARG A 167 -1.40 -8.67 5.17
C ARG A 167 0.10 -8.52 4.93
N GLN A 168 0.62 -7.30 4.87
CA GLN A 168 2.04 -7.08 4.58
C GLN A 168 2.95 -7.70 5.65
N GLU A 169 2.58 -7.58 6.93
CA GLU A 169 3.32 -8.18 8.05
C GLU A 169 3.25 -9.71 8.01
N GLU A 170 2.08 -10.27 7.71
CA GLU A 170 1.88 -11.70 7.59
C GLU A 170 2.76 -12.30 6.49
N PHE A 171 2.78 -11.68 5.30
CA PHE A 171 3.62 -12.12 4.21
C PHE A 171 5.12 -11.96 4.52
N ALA A 172 5.51 -10.90 5.22
CA ALA A 172 6.89 -10.72 5.67
C ALA A 172 7.31 -11.84 6.63
N LEU A 173 6.45 -12.18 7.61
CA LEU A 173 6.69 -13.29 8.53
C LEU A 173 6.80 -14.62 7.78
N MET A 174 5.87 -14.89 6.87
CA MET A 174 5.88 -16.10 6.06
C MET A 174 7.16 -16.21 5.21
N LEU A 175 7.53 -15.15 4.49
CA LEU A 175 8.75 -15.10 3.69
C LEU A 175 10.00 -15.39 4.53
N ASN A 176 10.11 -14.77 5.71
CA ASN A 176 11.29 -14.93 6.56
C ASN A 176 11.34 -16.28 7.28
N GLN A 177 10.22 -16.74 7.83
CA GLN A 177 10.18 -17.92 8.70
C GLN A 177 10.05 -19.23 7.91
N GLN A 178 9.25 -19.25 6.85
CA GLN A 178 8.96 -20.47 6.09
C GLN A 178 9.84 -20.61 4.85
N PHE A 179 10.22 -19.49 4.23
CA PHE A 179 11.02 -19.48 3.00
C PHE A 179 12.44 -18.96 3.22
N HIS A 180 12.84 -18.64 4.46
CA HIS A 180 14.17 -18.15 4.81
C HIS A 180 14.62 -16.93 3.99
N GLY A 181 13.67 -16.07 3.64
CA GLY A 181 13.91 -14.91 2.79
C GLY A 181 14.05 -15.25 1.30
N ASP A 182 13.70 -16.44 0.84
CA ASP A 182 13.70 -16.77 -0.59
C ASP A 182 12.39 -16.33 -1.26
N LEU A 183 12.42 -15.16 -1.90
CA LEU A 183 11.25 -14.61 -2.59
C LEU A 183 10.82 -15.47 -3.79
N HIS A 184 11.75 -16.13 -4.46
CA HIS A 184 11.43 -16.97 -5.62
C HIS A 184 10.62 -18.20 -5.20
N ASN A 185 11.05 -18.87 -4.12
CA ASN A 185 10.30 -20.00 -3.58
C ASN A 185 8.96 -19.57 -2.96
N PHE A 186 8.89 -18.37 -2.35
CA PHE A 186 7.62 -17.79 -1.90
C PHE A 186 6.63 -17.58 -3.06
N ILE A 187 7.07 -17.02 -4.20
CA ILE A 187 6.23 -16.84 -5.39
C ILE A 187 5.80 -18.19 -5.95
N LYS A 188 6.73 -19.15 -6.08
CA LYS A 188 6.43 -20.51 -6.56
C LYS A 188 5.38 -21.21 -5.70
N TYR A 189 5.47 -21.07 -4.38
CA TYR A 189 4.47 -21.62 -3.46
C TYR A 189 3.07 -21.12 -3.82
N TRP A 190 2.88 -19.81 -3.93
CA TRP A 190 1.57 -19.24 -4.26
C TRP A 190 1.09 -19.59 -5.67
N GLN A 191 2.00 -19.67 -6.64
CA GLN A 191 1.71 -20.10 -7.99
C GLN A 191 1.21 -21.57 -8.03
N GLN A 192 1.75 -22.44 -7.18
CA GLN A 192 1.30 -23.83 -7.07
C GLN A 192 -0.05 -23.96 -6.37
N GLN A 193 -0.33 -23.11 -5.38
CA GLN A 193 -1.63 -23.10 -4.70
C GLN A 193 -2.75 -22.56 -5.59
N TYR A 194 -2.44 -21.60 -6.45
CA TYR A 194 -3.39 -20.94 -7.35
C TYR A 194 -2.85 -20.86 -8.78
N PRO A 195 -2.75 -22.01 -9.47
CA PRO A 195 -2.34 -22.02 -10.86
C PRO A 195 -3.38 -21.28 -11.71
N LYS A 196 -2.92 -20.51 -12.71
CA LYS A 196 -3.78 -19.95 -13.74
C LYS A 196 -4.29 -21.01 -14.71
#